data_AF-A0A7J7UCI8-F1
#
_entry.id   AF-A0A7J7UCI8-F1
#
_cell.length_a   1.000
_cell.length_b   1.000
_cell.length_c   1.000
_cell.angle_alpha   90.00
_cell.angle_beta   90.00
_cell.angle_gamma   90.00
#
_symmetry.space_group_name_H-M   'P 1'
#
loop_
_entity.id
_entity.type
_entity.pdbx_description
1 polymer ?
#
loop_
_entity_poly.entity_id
_entity_poly.type
_entity_poly.pdbx_seq_one_letter_code
_entity_poly.pdbx_strand_id
1 'polypeptide(L)'
;MKPPGPARVGAIVLVLLSLLAVLQTTCAQKNAIDIYSLTVANPLLTTVSFEYPGNAVEEVTQDNFPLFFKGSEMVVAGKLRAQSPDVLSATVSGQLPTENITFQMESQVAKQEEEFQKPKYIFHGFMERLWAYLTIHQLLERMVSTSDAEKQALETQALGLSLNYSFVTPLTSMVVTKPEGQEQSQVAEKPVENGRTVFRHRAMGHKRPRLPGGVALHDGGHDVPNRKSGRSGPLIPFYEKLMSERNPDVGLLSGIVGDYLDETMEETSPTAPPPAPIQAPTFILPLPGQSVDQLCVDIKSTPGPLLLLLSDPDQGLEVTGEYKMEKAQFSWIEVTFKNPQLQVHVSPEHVVVTRDRRSSQYKWKETLFMVMPGLKMTMDKAGLLLFSSPDRVTIGLLSWDGPGQGLRLLLRDTDRFSSHVGGLLGRFYQGVAWGPPDATDDSKRTLWTRGFEFNATRKLKLDYQEGTPGTELSCWSIEL
;
A
#
# COMPACT_ATOMS: atom_id res chain seq x y z
N MET A 1 5.86 -32.54 -45.71
CA MET A 1 4.88 -32.42 -44.61
C MET A 1 5.16 -31.12 -43.87
N LYS A 2 4.13 -30.36 -43.47
CA LYS A 2 4.29 -29.15 -42.65
C LYS A 2 4.35 -29.59 -41.18
N PRO A 3 5.24 -29.04 -40.33
CA PRO A 3 5.20 -29.36 -38.90
C PRO A 3 3.85 -28.91 -38.30
N PRO A 4 3.35 -29.58 -37.24
CA PRO A 4 2.23 -29.04 -36.48
C PRO A 4 2.62 -27.67 -35.93
N GLY A 5 1.68 -26.71 -35.96
CA GLY A 5 1.86 -25.44 -35.27
C GLY A 5 1.98 -25.66 -33.76
N PRO A 6 2.52 -24.69 -33.00
CA PRO A 6 2.53 -24.78 -31.55
C PRO A 6 1.09 -24.96 -31.05
N ALA A 7 0.87 -26.00 -30.25
CA ALA A 7 -0.41 -26.16 -29.57
C ALA A 7 -0.64 -24.94 -28.67
N ARG A 8 -1.87 -24.40 -28.67
CA ARG A 8 -2.27 -23.38 -27.68
C ARG A 8 -2.22 -24.02 -26.30
N VAL A 9 -1.10 -23.81 -25.59
CA VAL A 9 -1.03 -24.02 -24.14
C VAL A 9 -2.12 -23.17 -23.52
N GLY A 10 -2.87 -23.71 -22.56
CA GLY A 10 -4.12 -23.10 -22.08
C GLY A 10 -3.89 -21.73 -21.45
N ALA A 11 -4.18 -20.66 -22.20
CA ALA A 11 -4.05 -19.28 -21.73
C ALA A 11 -5.13 -18.99 -20.68
N ILE A 12 -4.72 -18.79 -19.44
CA ILE A 12 -5.61 -18.46 -18.32
C ILE A 12 -5.85 -16.94 -18.34
N VAL A 13 -6.70 -16.51 -19.27
CA VAL A 13 -7.12 -15.11 -19.39
C VAL A 13 -8.24 -14.83 -18.39
N LEU A 14 -7.87 -14.19 -17.29
CA LEU A 14 -8.79 -13.59 -16.34
C LEU A 14 -9.47 -12.36 -16.98
N VAL A 15 -10.79 -12.28 -16.88
CA VAL A 15 -11.55 -11.06 -17.21
C VAL A 15 -12.00 -10.41 -15.90
N LEU A 16 -11.25 -9.39 -15.47
CA LEU A 16 -11.56 -8.60 -14.27
C LEU A 16 -12.81 -7.72 -14.52
N LEU A 17 -13.96 -8.22 -14.09
CA LEU A 17 -15.26 -7.55 -14.18
C LEU A 17 -15.52 -6.61 -12.98
N SER A 18 -14.74 -5.51 -12.91
CA SER A 18 -14.89 -4.49 -11.87
C SER A 18 -16.19 -3.68 -12.05
N LEU A 19 -17.31 -4.18 -11.49
CA LEU A 19 -18.66 -3.65 -11.73
C LEU A 19 -18.94 -2.32 -11.00
N LEU A 20 -18.60 -1.20 -11.64
CA LEU A 20 -18.76 0.16 -11.10
C LEU A 20 -20.22 0.67 -11.13
N ALA A 21 -21.08 0.10 -10.28
CA ALA A 21 -22.46 0.58 -10.10
C ALA A 21 -22.49 1.96 -9.40
N VAL A 22 -22.93 2.99 -10.12
CA VAL A 22 -23.04 4.37 -9.62
C VAL A 22 -24.49 4.71 -9.25
N LEU A 23 -24.75 4.91 -7.95
CA LEU A 23 -25.94 5.61 -7.45
C LEU A 23 -25.58 6.55 -6.29
N GLN A 24 -26.29 7.67 -6.19
CA GLN A 24 -26.12 8.73 -5.20
C GLN A 24 -27.38 8.91 -4.35
N THR A 25 -27.21 8.98 -3.04
CA THR A 25 -28.08 9.71 -2.09
C THR A 25 -27.28 9.98 -0.80
N THR A 26 -27.79 10.87 0.06
CA THR A 26 -27.09 11.47 1.20
C THR A 26 -27.65 11.01 2.55
N CYS A 27 -26.82 10.89 3.59
CA CYS A 27 -26.92 11.68 4.85
C CYS A 27 -26.02 11.24 6.02
N ALA A 28 -25.60 12.24 6.81
CA ALA A 28 -25.39 12.28 8.27
C ALA A 28 -24.49 11.28 9.05
N GLN A 29 -23.76 11.84 10.02
CA GLN A 29 -23.08 11.15 11.15
C GLN A 29 -24.15 10.70 12.21
N LYS A 30 -23.88 9.82 13.20
CA LYS A 30 -22.70 9.80 14.10
C LYS A 30 -22.64 8.52 14.98
N ASN A 31 -21.44 7.93 15.09
CA ASN A 31 -20.90 7.03 16.14
C ASN A 31 -21.63 5.72 16.57
N ALA A 32 -20.82 4.69 16.82
CA ALA A 32 -21.03 3.59 17.79
C ALA A 32 -21.86 2.32 17.42
N ILE A 33 -21.71 1.77 16.20
CA ILE A 33 -21.90 0.32 15.95
C ILE A 33 -20.80 -0.20 15.01
N ASP A 34 -19.63 -0.54 15.55
CA ASP A 34 -18.35 -0.55 14.82
C ASP A 34 -17.89 -1.92 14.27
N ILE A 35 -18.84 -2.73 13.79
CA ILE A 35 -18.55 -3.92 12.95
C ILE A 35 -19.56 -3.99 11.78
N TYR A 36 -20.85 -3.77 12.06
CA TYR A 36 -21.92 -3.90 11.06
C TYR A 36 -22.00 -2.76 10.02
N SER A 37 -21.27 -1.65 10.21
CA SER A 37 -21.57 -0.36 9.55
C SER A 37 -20.59 0.10 8.46
N LEU A 38 -19.54 -0.67 8.14
CA LEU A 38 -18.50 -0.25 7.19
C LEU A 38 -18.37 -1.12 5.92
N THR A 39 -18.66 -2.42 5.97
CA THR A 39 -18.69 -3.32 4.80
C THR A 39 -20.08 -3.63 4.27
N VAL A 40 -21.14 -3.39 5.06
CA VAL A 40 -22.51 -3.89 4.78
C VAL A 40 -23.53 -2.76 4.54
N ALA A 41 -23.12 -1.50 4.64
CA ALA A 41 -24.04 -0.37 4.89
C ALA A 41 -24.98 0.02 3.74
N ASN A 42 -24.66 -0.32 2.48
CA ASN A 42 -25.51 -0.05 1.31
C ASN A 42 -25.30 -1.15 0.25
N PRO A 43 -26.12 -2.22 0.22
CA PRO A 43 -26.14 -3.14 -0.90
C PRO A 43 -26.70 -2.42 -2.13
N LEU A 44 -25.90 -2.34 -3.19
CA LEU A 44 -26.30 -1.79 -4.49
C LEU A 44 -27.03 -2.82 -5.33
N LEU A 45 -26.59 -4.08 -5.29
CA LEU A 45 -27.22 -5.19 -6.01
C LEU A 45 -27.37 -6.38 -5.08
N THR A 46 -28.43 -7.17 -5.29
CA THR A 46 -28.61 -8.50 -4.69
C THR A 46 -28.59 -9.57 -5.78
N THR A 47 -28.27 -10.81 -5.42
CA THR A 47 -28.33 -11.96 -6.33
C THR A 47 -27.52 -11.74 -7.62
N VAL A 48 -26.26 -11.34 -7.48
CA VAL A 48 -25.37 -11.07 -8.63
C VAL A 48 -24.83 -12.40 -9.16
N SER A 49 -25.00 -12.66 -10.46
CA SER A 49 -24.56 -13.90 -11.12
C SER A 49 -23.75 -13.59 -12.38
N PHE A 50 -22.64 -14.31 -12.56
CA PHE A 50 -21.69 -14.18 -13.66
C PHE A 50 -21.76 -15.43 -14.55
N GLU A 51 -22.37 -15.29 -15.72
CA GLU A 51 -22.57 -16.38 -16.69
C GLU A 51 -21.52 -16.32 -17.81
N TYR A 52 -20.87 -17.47 -18.06
CA TYR A 52 -19.85 -17.65 -19.10
C TYR A 52 -20.23 -18.80 -20.05
N PRO A 53 -19.87 -18.73 -21.35
CA PRO A 53 -20.13 -19.83 -22.29
C PRO A 53 -19.43 -21.13 -21.88
N GLY A 54 -20.21 -22.19 -21.62
CA GLY A 54 -19.71 -23.50 -21.21
C GLY A 54 -18.84 -24.23 -22.23
N ASN A 55 -18.72 -23.72 -23.47
CA ASN A 55 -17.76 -24.16 -24.47
C ASN A 55 -16.41 -23.39 -24.42
N ALA A 56 -16.34 -22.28 -23.70
CA ALA A 56 -15.15 -21.45 -23.55
C ALA A 56 -14.40 -21.70 -22.23
N VAL A 57 -15.13 -21.79 -21.11
CA VAL A 57 -14.56 -21.93 -19.75
C VAL A 57 -14.51 -23.41 -19.32
N GLU A 58 -13.44 -23.80 -18.65
CA GLU A 58 -13.22 -25.14 -18.08
C GLU A 58 -13.51 -25.17 -16.58
N GLU A 59 -12.92 -24.24 -15.83
CA GLU A 59 -13.06 -24.08 -14.38
C GLU A 59 -13.30 -22.59 -14.07
N VAL A 60 -14.14 -22.29 -13.07
CA VAL A 60 -14.43 -20.91 -12.61
C VAL A 60 -14.46 -20.89 -11.08
N THR A 61 -14.01 -19.78 -10.48
CA THR A 61 -14.22 -19.50 -9.05
C THR A 61 -15.69 -19.20 -8.77
N GLN A 62 -16.06 -18.91 -7.51
CA GLN A 62 -17.37 -18.36 -7.16
C GLN A 62 -17.79 -17.26 -8.15
N ASP A 63 -18.94 -17.49 -8.78
CA ASP A 63 -19.57 -16.74 -9.86
C ASP A 63 -20.93 -16.17 -9.44
N ASN A 64 -21.42 -16.55 -8.26
CA ASN A 64 -22.70 -16.16 -7.68
C ASN A 64 -22.49 -15.50 -6.31
N PHE A 65 -22.95 -14.26 -6.15
CA PHE A 65 -22.73 -13.44 -4.96
C PHE A 65 -24.05 -12.87 -4.41
N PRO A 66 -24.40 -13.12 -3.13
CA PRO A 66 -25.70 -12.68 -2.59
C PRO A 66 -25.91 -11.16 -2.59
N LEU A 67 -24.85 -10.38 -2.35
CA LEU A 67 -24.90 -8.92 -2.13
C LEU A 67 -23.64 -8.25 -2.70
N PHE A 68 -23.81 -7.12 -3.39
CA PHE A 68 -22.73 -6.22 -3.81
C PHE A 68 -22.85 -4.87 -3.10
N PHE A 69 -21.78 -4.38 -2.48
CA PHE A 69 -21.79 -3.16 -1.68
C PHE A 69 -21.07 -2.00 -2.36
N LYS A 70 -21.55 -0.77 -2.14
CA LYS A 70 -20.94 0.44 -2.71
C LYS A 70 -19.49 0.63 -2.23
N GLY A 71 -18.54 0.50 -3.16
CA GLY A 71 -17.10 0.59 -2.87
C GLY A 71 -16.43 -0.74 -2.54
N SER A 72 -17.16 -1.85 -2.57
CA SER A 72 -16.58 -3.20 -2.68
C SER A 72 -16.28 -3.55 -4.15
N GLU A 73 -15.55 -4.63 -4.37
CA GLU A 73 -15.27 -5.20 -5.69
C GLU A 73 -15.61 -6.70 -5.68
N MET A 74 -16.02 -7.22 -6.84
CA MET A 74 -16.23 -8.66 -7.07
C MET A 74 -15.19 -9.13 -8.07
N VAL A 75 -14.50 -10.23 -7.75
CA VAL A 75 -13.48 -10.83 -8.60
C VAL A 75 -13.89 -12.26 -8.91
N VAL A 76 -14.07 -12.55 -10.19
CA VAL A 76 -14.26 -13.90 -10.71
C VAL A 76 -13.05 -14.23 -11.58
N ALA A 77 -12.46 -15.40 -11.36
CA ALA A 77 -11.36 -15.93 -12.14
C ALA A 77 -11.77 -17.26 -12.78
N GLY A 78 -11.20 -17.58 -13.94
CA GLY A 78 -11.49 -18.83 -14.62
C GLY A 78 -10.38 -19.27 -15.56
N LYS A 79 -10.40 -20.56 -15.86
CA LYS A 79 -9.47 -21.26 -16.76
C LYS A 79 -10.17 -21.51 -18.09
N LEU A 80 -9.58 -21.07 -19.19
CA LEU A 80 -10.14 -21.28 -20.53
C LEU A 80 -9.77 -22.65 -21.08
N ARG A 81 -10.70 -23.26 -21.84
CA ARG A 81 -10.44 -24.49 -22.60
C ARG A 81 -9.44 -24.20 -23.70
N ALA A 82 -8.60 -25.19 -24.04
CA ALA A 82 -7.62 -25.09 -25.13
C ALA A 82 -8.24 -24.89 -26.54
N GLN A 83 -9.57 -25.05 -26.67
CA GLN A 83 -10.37 -24.80 -27.89
C GLN A 83 -11.42 -23.69 -27.67
N SER A 84 -11.15 -22.75 -26.75
CA SER A 84 -11.99 -21.57 -26.52
C SER A 84 -12.08 -20.66 -27.75
N PRO A 85 -13.19 -19.94 -27.95
CA PRO A 85 -13.31 -18.92 -28.98
C PRO A 85 -12.32 -17.77 -28.74
N ASP A 86 -11.85 -17.13 -29.82
CA ASP A 86 -10.93 -15.98 -29.74
C ASP A 86 -11.58 -14.72 -29.13
N VAL A 87 -12.92 -14.69 -29.07
CA VAL A 87 -13.72 -13.73 -28.31
C VAL A 87 -14.42 -14.47 -27.17
N LEU A 88 -14.14 -14.06 -25.93
CA LEU A 88 -14.86 -14.52 -24.75
C LEU A 88 -15.96 -13.51 -24.41
N SER A 89 -17.22 -13.96 -24.39
CA SER A 89 -18.33 -13.20 -23.84
C SER A 89 -18.61 -13.57 -22.38
N ALA A 90 -19.16 -12.63 -21.63
CA ALA A 90 -19.65 -12.84 -20.26
C ALA A 90 -20.93 -12.02 -20.04
N THR A 91 -21.91 -12.59 -19.34
CA THR A 91 -23.14 -11.92 -18.95
C THR A 91 -23.18 -11.79 -17.43
N VAL A 92 -23.30 -10.58 -16.89
CA VAL A 92 -23.46 -10.35 -15.46
C VAL A 92 -24.87 -9.85 -15.19
N SER A 93 -25.63 -10.59 -14.40
CA SER A 93 -26.97 -10.20 -13.97
C SER A 93 -26.99 -9.83 -12.48
N GLY A 94 -27.95 -9.01 -12.06
CA GLY A 94 -28.15 -8.64 -10.67
C GLY A 94 -29.47 -7.90 -10.47
N GLN A 95 -29.90 -7.78 -9.21
CA GLN A 95 -31.19 -7.20 -8.85
C GLN A 95 -30.98 -5.86 -8.13
N LEU A 96 -31.53 -4.77 -8.68
CA LEU A 96 -31.75 -3.52 -7.97
C LEU A 96 -33.06 -3.62 -7.16
N PRO A 97 -33.31 -2.71 -6.19
CA PRO A 97 -34.57 -2.68 -5.45
C PRO A 97 -35.85 -2.45 -6.28
N THR A 98 -35.71 -2.07 -7.56
CA THR A 98 -36.81 -1.71 -8.47
C THR A 98 -36.84 -2.48 -9.79
N GLU A 99 -35.73 -3.08 -10.21
CA GLU A 99 -35.58 -3.73 -11.52
C GLU A 99 -34.42 -4.75 -11.54
N ASN A 100 -34.44 -5.68 -12.48
CA ASN A 100 -33.29 -6.55 -12.74
C ASN A 100 -32.42 -5.91 -13.82
N ILE A 101 -31.10 -5.91 -13.61
CA ILE A 101 -30.13 -5.42 -14.59
C ILE A 101 -29.27 -6.56 -15.12
N THR A 102 -28.91 -6.46 -16.40
CA THR A 102 -28.04 -7.41 -17.08
C THR A 102 -27.05 -6.64 -17.93
N PHE A 103 -25.76 -6.90 -17.74
CA PHE A 103 -24.68 -6.39 -18.57
C PHE A 103 -24.09 -7.53 -19.38
N GLN A 104 -23.78 -7.29 -20.65
CA GLN A 104 -23.00 -8.19 -21.47
C GLN A 104 -21.70 -7.51 -21.86
N MET A 105 -20.60 -8.25 -21.83
CA MET A 105 -19.30 -7.81 -22.33
C MET A 105 -18.65 -8.89 -23.18
N GLU A 106 -17.73 -8.45 -24.05
CA GLU A 106 -16.91 -9.30 -24.89
C GLU A 106 -15.46 -8.83 -24.82
N SER A 107 -14.50 -9.76 -24.76
CA SER A 107 -13.08 -9.46 -24.81
C SER A 107 -12.33 -10.38 -25.78
N GLN A 108 -11.30 -9.86 -26.43
CA GLN A 108 -10.47 -10.60 -27.38
C GLN A 108 -9.31 -11.27 -26.64
N VAL A 109 -9.42 -12.58 -26.43
CA VAL A 109 -8.53 -13.39 -25.57
C VAL A 109 -7.06 -13.16 -25.90
N ALA A 110 -6.69 -13.16 -27.19
CA ALA A 110 -5.31 -12.96 -27.64
C ALA A 110 -4.75 -11.57 -27.30
N LYS A 111 -5.55 -10.49 -27.40
CA LYS A 111 -5.10 -9.13 -27.05
C LYS A 111 -4.91 -8.96 -25.55
N GLN A 112 -5.77 -9.59 -24.75
CA GLN A 112 -5.67 -9.52 -23.31
C GLN A 112 -4.46 -10.30 -22.78
N GLU A 113 -4.14 -11.43 -23.41
CA GLU A 113 -2.88 -12.15 -23.18
C GLU A 113 -1.65 -11.29 -23.55
N GLU A 114 -1.62 -10.68 -24.75
CA GLU A 114 -0.56 -9.75 -25.16
C GLU A 114 -0.39 -8.56 -24.19
N GLU A 115 -1.46 -8.12 -23.53
CA GLU A 115 -1.40 -7.09 -22.48
C GLU A 115 -0.74 -7.58 -21.20
N PHE A 116 -1.08 -8.78 -20.71
CA PHE A 116 -0.48 -9.34 -19.50
C PHE A 116 0.95 -9.84 -19.69
N GLN A 117 1.42 -10.02 -20.93
CA GLN A 117 2.83 -10.28 -21.24
C GLN A 117 3.70 -9.00 -21.29
N LYS A 118 3.13 -7.79 -21.11
CA LYS A 118 3.90 -6.54 -21.05
C LYS A 118 4.75 -6.47 -19.76
N PRO A 119 5.97 -5.87 -19.77
CA PRO A 119 6.85 -5.78 -18.58
C PRO A 119 6.27 -5.09 -17.33
N LYS A 120 5.10 -4.45 -17.42
CA LYS A 120 4.35 -3.90 -16.27
C LYS A 120 3.90 -5.02 -15.31
N TYR A 121 3.71 -6.24 -15.79
CA TYR A 121 3.41 -7.42 -14.98
C TYR A 121 4.70 -8.18 -14.71
N ILE A 122 5.34 -7.85 -13.58
CA ILE A 122 6.69 -8.30 -13.18
C ILE A 122 6.79 -9.85 -13.07
N PHE A 123 5.66 -10.54 -12.99
CA PHE A 123 5.57 -12.00 -12.91
C PHE A 123 4.79 -12.54 -14.11
N HIS A 124 5.48 -13.20 -15.06
CA HIS A 124 4.82 -14.04 -16.06
C HIS A 124 3.92 -15.08 -15.35
N GLY A 125 2.71 -15.29 -15.86
CA GLY A 125 1.72 -16.16 -15.23
C GLY A 125 1.01 -15.55 -14.02
N PHE A 126 1.08 -14.23 -13.77
CA PHE A 126 0.36 -13.58 -12.66
C PHE A 126 -1.15 -13.93 -12.64
N MET A 127 -1.83 -13.90 -13.79
CA MET A 127 -3.26 -14.21 -13.87
C MET A 127 -3.57 -15.67 -13.51
N GLU A 128 -2.74 -16.61 -13.96
CA GLU A 128 -2.82 -18.03 -13.59
C GLU A 128 -2.62 -18.23 -12.08
N ARG A 129 -1.62 -17.56 -11.48
CA ARG A 129 -1.39 -17.64 -10.02
C ARG A 129 -2.49 -16.95 -9.21
N LEU A 130 -3.14 -15.92 -9.75
CA LEU A 130 -4.31 -15.27 -9.13
C LEU A 130 -5.54 -16.20 -9.16
N TRP A 131 -5.82 -16.86 -10.29
CA TRP A 131 -6.86 -17.89 -10.38
C TRP A 131 -6.59 -19.01 -9.36
N ALA A 132 -5.36 -19.54 -9.33
CA ALA A 132 -4.99 -20.61 -8.40
C ALA A 132 -5.13 -20.18 -6.93
N TYR A 133 -4.71 -18.96 -6.58
CA TYR A 133 -4.87 -18.40 -5.23
C TYR A 133 -6.36 -18.34 -4.80
N LEU A 134 -7.23 -17.80 -5.65
CA LEU A 134 -8.66 -17.68 -5.37
C LEU A 134 -9.34 -19.05 -5.26
N THR A 135 -9.03 -19.98 -6.17
CA THR A 135 -9.54 -21.36 -6.13
C THR A 135 -9.10 -22.09 -4.86
N ILE A 136 -7.82 -21.99 -4.46
CA ILE A 136 -7.32 -22.56 -3.20
C ILE A 136 -8.05 -21.96 -2.00
N HIS A 137 -8.27 -20.63 -1.98
CA HIS A 137 -8.96 -19.96 -0.88
C HIS A 137 -10.39 -20.49 -0.72
N GLN A 138 -11.16 -20.57 -1.82
CA GLN A 138 -12.54 -21.03 -1.82
C GLN A 138 -12.67 -22.52 -1.48
N LEU A 139 -11.70 -23.36 -1.86
CA LEU A 139 -11.65 -24.77 -1.41
C LEU A 139 -11.43 -24.86 0.11
N LEU A 140 -10.48 -24.09 0.66
CA LEU A 140 -10.20 -24.05 2.11
C LEU A 140 -11.39 -23.50 2.92
N GLU A 141 -12.09 -22.47 2.42
CA GLU A 141 -13.31 -21.94 3.06
C GLU A 141 -14.44 -22.98 3.05
N ARG A 142 -14.65 -23.68 1.93
CA ARG A 142 -15.63 -24.78 1.85
C ARG A 142 -15.29 -25.93 2.80
N MET A 143 -14.02 -26.26 3.00
CA MET A 143 -13.61 -27.29 3.97
C MET A 143 -14.01 -27.00 5.43
N VAL A 144 -14.30 -25.74 5.79
CA VAL A 144 -14.79 -25.36 7.13
C VAL A 144 -16.28 -25.66 7.33
N SER A 145 -17.07 -25.64 6.24
CA SER A 145 -18.55 -25.78 6.26
C SER A 145 -19.07 -27.12 5.70
N THR A 146 -18.18 -28.01 5.26
CA THR A 146 -18.49 -29.24 4.53
C THR A 146 -18.38 -30.50 5.41
N SER A 147 -19.11 -31.58 5.05
CA SER A 147 -19.06 -32.87 5.75
C SER A 147 -17.72 -33.59 5.59
N ASP A 148 -17.32 -34.43 6.57
CA ASP A 148 -16.00 -35.11 6.54
C ASP A 148 -15.81 -36.02 5.30
N ALA A 149 -16.88 -36.53 4.69
CA ALA A 149 -16.80 -37.37 3.49
C ALA A 149 -16.40 -36.59 2.23
N GLU A 150 -16.82 -35.34 2.10
CA GLU A 150 -16.50 -34.47 0.95
C GLU A 150 -15.23 -33.66 1.19
N LYS A 151 -14.95 -33.33 2.47
CA LYS A 151 -13.77 -32.60 2.93
C LYS A 151 -12.45 -33.20 2.44
N GLN A 152 -12.31 -34.53 2.44
CA GLN A 152 -11.08 -35.19 1.97
C GLN A 152 -10.82 -34.95 0.47
N ALA A 153 -11.88 -34.82 -0.35
CA ALA A 153 -11.74 -34.51 -1.77
C ALA A 153 -11.30 -33.05 -1.98
N LEU A 154 -11.92 -32.11 -1.25
CA LEU A 154 -11.54 -30.69 -1.25
C LEU A 154 -10.09 -30.49 -0.76
N GLU A 155 -9.68 -31.21 0.29
CA GLU A 155 -8.32 -31.18 0.83
C GLU A 155 -7.30 -31.68 -0.20
N THR A 156 -7.61 -32.78 -0.90
CA THR A 156 -6.76 -33.32 -1.97
C THR A 156 -6.61 -32.33 -3.14
N GLN A 157 -7.69 -31.66 -3.54
CA GLN A 157 -7.67 -30.65 -4.60
C GLN A 157 -6.88 -29.39 -4.19
N ALA A 158 -7.12 -28.88 -2.97
CA ALA A 158 -6.45 -27.71 -2.44
C ALA A 158 -4.95 -27.95 -2.23
N LEU A 159 -4.56 -29.13 -1.71
CA LEU A 159 -3.17 -29.55 -1.60
C LEU A 159 -2.49 -29.64 -2.97
N GLY A 160 -3.14 -30.27 -3.95
CA GLY A 160 -2.63 -30.40 -5.33
C GLY A 160 -2.34 -29.05 -5.98
N LEU A 161 -3.30 -28.11 -5.91
CA LEU A 161 -3.11 -26.74 -6.41
C LEU A 161 -2.02 -25.98 -5.62
N SER A 162 -1.98 -26.13 -4.31
CA SER A 162 -0.98 -25.47 -3.45
C SER A 162 0.45 -25.90 -3.80
N LEU A 163 0.67 -27.19 -4.05
CA LEU A 163 1.95 -27.72 -4.49
C LEU A 163 2.29 -27.30 -5.93
N ASN A 164 1.33 -27.38 -6.87
CA ASN A 164 1.55 -27.02 -8.27
C ASN A 164 1.95 -25.55 -8.47
N TYR A 165 1.39 -24.64 -7.67
CA TYR A 165 1.67 -23.20 -7.76
C TYR A 165 2.61 -22.67 -6.67
N SER A 166 3.24 -23.57 -5.90
CA SER A 166 4.20 -23.26 -4.82
C SER A 166 3.67 -22.27 -3.78
N PHE A 167 2.42 -22.44 -3.36
CA PHE A 167 1.80 -21.66 -2.28
C PHE A 167 1.99 -22.33 -0.92
N VAL A 168 2.30 -21.52 0.11
CA VAL A 168 2.29 -21.92 1.52
C VAL A 168 0.88 -21.68 2.07
N THR A 169 0.26 -22.74 2.58
CA THR A 169 -1.18 -22.78 2.94
C THR A 169 -1.37 -23.57 4.24
N PRO A 170 -2.59 -23.72 4.78
CA PRO A 170 -2.82 -24.60 5.93
C PRO A 170 -2.53 -26.09 5.65
N LEU A 171 -2.30 -26.46 4.38
CA LEU A 171 -1.99 -27.81 3.92
C LEU A 171 -0.54 -27.98 3.44
N THR A 172 0.26 -26.89 3.39
CA THR A 172 1.61 -26.89 2.81
C THR A 172 2.60 -26.00 3.59
N SER A 173 3.72 -26.58 4.01
CA SER A 173 4.81 -25.91 4.73
C SER A 173 6.06 -25.80 3.84
N MET A 174 6.72 -24.63 3.84
CA MET A 174 7.99 -24.43 3.12
C MET A 174 9.17 -24.77 4.05
N VAL A 175 10.07 -25.63 3.60
CA VAL A 175 11.28 -26.02 4.35
C VAL A 175 12.52 -25.44 3.67
N VAL A 176 13.24 -24.59 4.39
CA VAL A 176 14.54 -24.05 3.99
C VAL A 176 15.63 -24.91 4.60
N THR A 177 16.24 -25.77 3.79
CA THR A 177 17.48 -26.49 4.15
C THR A 177 18.69 -25.61 3.88
N LYS A 178 19.68 -25.67 4.77
CA LYS A 178 21.01 -25.10 4.55
C LYS A 178 21.92 -26.16 3.89
N PRO A 179 22.95 -25.76 3.12
CA PRO A 179 24.00 -26.69 2.69
C PRO A 179 24.71 -27.32 3.90
N GLU A 180 25.31 -28.48 3.67
CA GLU A 180 25.82 -29.37 4.72
C GLU A 180 26.82 -28.68 5.67
N GLY A 181 26.59 -28.80 6.98
CA GLY A 181 27.42 -28.18 8.03
C GLY A 181 26.67 -27.33 9.06
N GLN A 182 25.37 -27.05 8.89
CA GLN A 182 24.54 -26.38 9.91
C GLN A 182 23.19 -27.09 10.12
N GLU A 183 23.03 -27.79 11.25
CA GLU A 183 21.83 -28.57 11.61
C GLU A 183 20.60 -27.73 12.02
N GLN A 184 20.27 -26.67 11.28
CA GLN A 184 19.08 -25.85 11.51
C GLN A 184 18.37 -25.52 10.20
N SER A 185 17.55 -26.47 9.73
CA SER A 185 16.50 -26.21 8.75
C SER A 185 15.44 -25.29 9.36
N GLN A 186 14.95 -24.32 8.58
CA GLN A 186 13.86 -23.44 8.98
C GLN A 186 12.57 -23.87 8.27
N VAL A 187 11.42 -23.79 8.94
CA VAL A 187 10.11 -24.16 8.39
C VAL A 187 9.19 -22.94 8.49
N ALA A 188 8.55 -22.59 7.38
CA ALA A 188 7.54 -21.54 7.30
C ALA A 188 6.16 -22.15 6.98
N GLU A 189 5.17 -21.84 7.80
CA GLU A 189 3.80 -22.39 7.74
C GLU A 189 2.79 -21.24 7.79
N LYS A 190 1.62 -21.38 7.17
CA LYS A 190 0.56 -20.38 7.31
C LYS A 190 -0.05 -20.49 8.72
N PRO A 191 -0.10 -19.41 9.54
CA PRO A 191 -0.74 -19.46 10.85
C PRO A 191 -2.22 -19.86 10.74
N VAL A 192 -2.65 -20.75 11.63
CA VAL A 192 -4.06 -21.16 11.76
C VAL A 192 -4.77 -20.21 12.73
N GLU A 193 -5.97 -19.73 12.36
CA GLU A 193 -6.78 -18.82 13.15
C GLU A 193 -7.51 -19.55 14.31
N ASN A 194 -6.73 -20.10 15.24
CA ASN A 194 -7.23 -20.74 16.44
C ASN A 194 -6.48 -20.15 17.64
N GLY A 195 -7.17 -19.31 18.42
CA GLY A 195 -6.56 -18.27 19.28
C GLY A 195 -5.71 -18.77 20.45
N ARG A 196 -4.47 -19.23 20.19
CA ARG A 196 -3.46 -19.58 21.19
C ARG A 196 -2.02 -19.57 20.61
N THR A 197 -1.55 -18.40 20.20
CA THR A 197 -0.15 -18.15 19.81
C THR A 197 0.81 -18.33 21.00
N VAL A 198 1.29 -19.57 21.19
CA VAL A 198 2.40 -19.88 22.09
C VAL A 198 3.64 -20.14 21.24
N PHE A 199 4.53 -19.14 21.13
CA PHE A 199 5.86 -19.29 20.54
C PHE A 199 6.71 -20.26 21.39
N ARG A 200 6.58 -21.55 21.12
CA ARG A 200 7.17 -22.62 21.92
C ARG A 200 8.48 -23.08 21.29
N HIS A 201 9.56 -22.35 21.53
CA HIS A 201 10.92 -22.78 21.21
C HIS A 201 11.22 -24.14 21.87
N ARG A 202 11.03 -25.23 21.12
CA ARG A 202 11.39 -26.59 21.54
C ARG A 202 12.85 -26.86 21.21
N ALA A 203 13.75 -26.39 22.08
CA ALA A 203 15.10 -26.91 22.13
C ALA A 203 15.06 -28.41 22.46
N MET A 204 15.61 -29.26 21.58
CA MET A 204 15.69 -30.70 21.80
C MET A 204 16.84 -31.04 22.77
N GLY A 205 16.54 -31.06 24.07
CA GLY A 205 17.49 -31.51 25.09
C GLY A 205 17.81 -33.00 24.96
N HIS A 206 19.11 -33.33 24.86
CA HIS A 206 19.59 -34.72 24.77
C HIS A 206 19.19 -35.58 25.99
N LYS A 207 19.02 -36.88 25.80
CA LYS A 207 18.55 -37.83 26.83
C LYS A 207 19.67 -38.62 27.51
N ARG A 208 19.94 -38.30 28.79
CA ARG A 208 20.23 -39.24 29.93
C ARG A 208 21.53 -40.08 29.84
N PRO A 209 22.10 -40.58 30.97
CA PRO A 209 21.51 -41.65 31.83
C PRO A 209 21.01 -41.19 33.23
N ARG A 210 20.77 -42.16 34.13
CA ARG A 210 20.21 -42.04 35.50
C ARG A 210 21.19 -42.53 36.57
N LEU A 211 20.96 -42.16 37.84
CA LEU A 211 21.13 -43.01 39.05
C LEU A 211 19.98 -42.68 40.07
N PRO A 212 19.65 -43.54 41.07
CA PRO A 212 18.35 -43.50 41.79
C PRO A 212 18.38 -43.23 43.33
N GLY A 213 17.22 -42.92 43.93
CA GLY A 213 16.98 -43.03 45.39
C GLY A 213 15.64 -42.42 45.90
N GLY A 214 14.95 -43.11 46.83
CA GLY A 214 13.77 -42.64 47.64
C GLY A 214 12.40 -42.58 46.91
N VAL A 215 11.24 -43.07 47.37
CA VAL A 215 10.71 -43.48 48.71
C VAL A 215 10.62 -42.28 49.69
N ALA A 216 9.48 -41.85 50.28
CA ALA A 216 8.24 -42.52 50.74
C ALA A 216 6.96 -41.61 50.63
N LEU A 217 5.75 -42.14 50.33
CA LEU A 217 4.53 -42.37 51.19
C LEU A 217 3.76 -41.17 51.83
N HIS A 218 2.42 -41.14 51.62
CA HIS A 218 1.30 -40.60 52.47
C HIS A 218 1.24 -39.08 52.77
N ASP A 219 0.11 -38.45 53.15
CA ASP A 219 -1.35 -38.79 53.19
C ASP A 219 -2.15 -37.51 52.78
N GLY A 220 -3.47 -37.44 52.54
CA GLY A 220 -4.59 -37.64 53.47
C GLY A 220 -4.63 -36.55 54.58
N GLY A 221 -5.63 -35.66 54.73
CA GLY A 221 -6.87 -35.35 54.00
C GLY A 221 -7.79 -34.46 54.90
N HIS A 222 -8.90 -33.90 54.37
CA HIS A 222 -9.99 -33.23 55.14
C HIS A 222 -9.63 -31.91 55.90
N ASP A 223 -10.55 -31.00 56.29
CA ASP A 223 -12.02 -30.91 56.12
C ASP A 223 -12.53 -29.44 56.01
N VAL A 224 -13.86 -29.20 56.10
CA VAL A 224 -14.59 -27.98 55.65
C VAL A 224 -15.26 -27.20 56.85
N PRO A 225 -16.26 -26.30 56.67
CA PRO A 225 -16.23 -24.83 56.49
C PRO A 225 -16.59 -23.94 57.72
N ASN A 226 -16.51 -22.59 57.59
CA ASN A 226 -17.68 -21.72 57.92
C ASN A 226 -17.68 -20.28 57.33
N ARG A 227 -18.84 -19.62 57.49
CA ARG A 227 -19.27 -18.23 57.19
C ARG A 227 -18.53 -17.17 58.07
N LYS A 228 -18.65 -15.82 57.90
CA LYS A 228 -19.73 -14.98 57.33
C LYS A 228 -19.28 -13.52 57.03
N SER A 229 -19.94 -12.88 56.03
CA SER A 229 -20.21 -11.43 55.88
C SER A 229 -19.11 -10.34 55.98
N GLY A 230 -18.96 -9.57 54.89
CA GLY A 230 -18.37 -8.22 54.85
C GLY A 230 -18.84 -7.49 53.57
N ARG A 231 -19.05 -6.16 53.59
CA ARG A 231 -19.71 -5.39 52.51
C ARG A 231 -18.88 -4.16 52.13
N SER A 232 -18.42 -4.05 50.88
CA SER A 232 -17.73 -2.85 50.35
C SER A 232 -17.66 -2.80 48.82
N GLY A 233 -17.39 -1.59 48.31
CA GLY A 233 -17.30 -1.19 46.90
C GLY A 233 -17.83 0.24 46.74
N PRO A 234 -17.72 0.89 45.56
CA PRO A 234 -16.95 0.55 44.37
C PRO A 234 -15.76 1.52 44.17
N LEU A 235 -14.92 1.30 43.14
CA LEU A 235 -14.04 2.34 42.57
C LEU A 235 -14.00 2.27 41.04
N ILE A 236 -13.99 3.45 40.41
CA ILE A 236 -13.82 3.68 38.97
C ILE A 236 -12.56 4.55 38.79
N PRO A 237 -11.67 4.27 37.82
CA PRO A 237 -10.47 5.07 37.59
C PRO A 237 -10.71 6.29 36.70
N PHE A 238 -10.21 7.44 37.16
CA PHE A 238 -9.94 8.72 36.50
C PHE A 238 -8.80 9.37 37.35
N TYR A 239 -7.99 10.35 36.93
CA TYR A 239 -8.07 11.29 35.80
C TYR A 239 -6.68 11.51 35.14
N GLU A 240 -6.69 12.40 34.15
CA GLU A 240 -5.61 12.88 33.28
C GLU A 240 -4.79 14.08 33.86
N LYS A 241 -3.69 14.44 33.16
CA LYS A 241 -3.09 15.80 33.00
C LYS A 241 -2.30 16.52 34.13
N LEU A 242 -0.97 16.55 33.95
CA LEU A 242 -0.13 17.70 33.51
C LEU A 242 -0.25 19.13 34.14
N MET A 243 0.95 19.73 34.33
CA MET A 243 1.32 21.18 34.34
C MET A 243 1.47 22.00 35.66
N SER A 244 2.67 22.57 35.80
CA SER A 244 3.00 23.97 36.21
C SER A 244 3.36 24.39 37.65
N GLU A 245 4.63 24.81 37.79
CA GLU A 245 5.11 26.13 38.31
C GLU A 245 5.34 26.49 39.81
N ARG A 246 6.52 27.15 39.99
CA ARG A 246 6.91 28.30 40.86
C ARG A 246 7.37 28.15 42.33
N ASN A 247 8.60 28.68 42.51
CA ASN A 247 9.26 29.36 43.66
C ASN A 247 8.37 30.40 44.41
N PRO A 248 8.82 31.06 45.52
CA PRO A 248 10.19 31.26 46.05
C PRO A 248 10.31 30.81 47.54
N ASP A 249 11.26 31.19 48.43
CA ASP A 249 12.40 32.14 48.49
C ASP A 249 13.40 31.64 49.60
N VAL A 250 14.54 32.22 50.04
CA VAL A 250 15.28 33.51 49.91
C VAL A 250 16.80 33.20 49.93
N GLY A 251 17.71 34.19 49.76
CA GLY A 251 19.17 34.02 49.98
C GLY A 251 19.90 35.24 50.58
N LEU A 252 21.14 35.06 51.09
CA LEU A 252 22.02 36.17 51.53
C LEU A 252 23.55 35.89 51.51
N LEU A 253 24.24 36.56 50.58
CA LEU A 253 25.62 37.12 50.56
C LEU A 253 26.81 36.57 51.41
N SER A 254 27.96 36.41 50.72
CA SER A 254 29.37 36.66 51.15
C SER A 254 30.06 35.71 52.16
N GLY A 255 31.33 35.28 52.00
CA GLY A 255 32.31 35.47 50.90
C GLY A 255 33.78 35.18 51.31
N ILE A 256 34.72 35.30 50.34
CA ILE A 256 36.20 35.43 50.49
C ILE A 256 37.10 34.16 50.64
N VAL A 257 37.81 33.83 49.53
CA VAL A 257 39.22 33.34 49.37
C VAL A 257 39.68 31.98 49.94
N GLY A 258 40.35 31.19 49.06
CA GLY A 258 41.28 30.09 49.43
C GLY A 258 41.62 29.17 48.24
N ASP A 259 42.88 29.12 47.82
CA ASP A 259 43.36 28.39 46.63
C ASP A 259 43.17 26.85 46.71
N TYR A 260 43.03 26.18 45.56
CA TYR A 260 44.09 25.32 44.99
C TYR A 260 43.84 25.00 43.51
N LEU A 261 44.92 24.73 42.76
CA LEU A 261 44.88 24.28 41.37
C LEU A 261 44.88 22.74 41.28
N ASP A 262 44.15 22.19 40.32
CA ASP A 262 44.33 20.81 39.83
C ASP A 262 44.09 20.77 38.31
N GLU A 263 45.17 20.77 37.52
CA GLU A 263 45.11 20.76 36.05
C GLU A 263 45.01 19.33 35.52
N THR A 264 43.77 18.83 35.39
CA THR A 264 43.50 17.58 34.65
C THR A 264 43.34 17.88 33.16
N MET A 265 44.36 17.52 32.37
CA MET A 265 44.37 17.69 30.91
C MET A 265 43.39 16.69 30.24
N GLU A 266 42.18 17.13 29.92
CA GLU A 266 41.23 16.32 29.15
C GLU A 266 41.56 16.40 27.65
N GLU A 267 42.12 15.31 27.12
CA GLU A 267 42.60 15.21 25.74
C GLU A 267 41.44 15.32 24.73
N THR A 268 41.28 16.50 24.13
CA THR A 268 40.08 16.87 23.39
C THR A 268 40.06 16.25 21.98
N SER A 269 39.78 14.95 21.92
CA SER A 269 39.47 14.26 20.67
C SER A 269 38.27 14.96 19.97
N PRO A 270 38.36 15.27 18.67
CA PRO A 270 37.30 15.95 17.95
C PRO A 270 36.13 14.99 17.70
N THR A 271 35.22 14.87 18.67
CA THR A 271 33.93 14.22 18.52
C THR A 271 33.23 14.81 17.29
N ALA A 272 33.06 13.98 16.25
CA ALA A 272 32.40 14.42 15.03
C ALA A 272 30.99 14.96 15.36
N PRO A 273 30.56 16.06 14.71
CA PRO A 273 29.24 16.63 14.99
C PRO A 273 28.16 15.56 14.78
N PRO A 274 27.12 15.51 15.63
CA PRO A 274 26.08 14.50 15.54
C PRO A 274 25.48 14.51 14.13
N PRO A 275 25.22 13.33 13.53
CA PRO A 275 24.78 13.24 12.14
C PRO A 275 23.52 14.06 11.93
N ALA A 276 23.51 14.88 10.88
CA ALA A 276 22.40 15.76 10.58
C ALA A 276 21.09 14.94 10.47
N PRO A 277 19.97 15.41 11.05
CA PRO A 277 18.73 14.65 11.07
C PRO A 277 18.27 14.36 9.63
N ILE A 278 17.85 13.12 9.37
CA ILE A 278 17.42 12.67 8.05
C ILE A 278 16.22 13.54 7.61
N GLN A 279 16.36 14.22 6.48
CA GLN A 279 15.34 15.14 5.97
C GLN A 279 14.46 14.44 4.91
N ALA A 280 13.21 14.85 4.81
CA ALA A 280 12.40 14.56 3.62
C ALA A 280 12.81 15.51 2.46
N PRO A 281 12.77 15.06 1.20
CA PRO A 281 13.06 15.92 0.05
C PRO A 281 11.86 16.79 -0.35
N THR A 282 12.07 17.78 -1.22
CA THR A 282 10.96 18.56 -1.79
C THR A 282 10.03 17.69 -2.66
N PHE A 283 10.60 16.77 -3.45
CA PHE A 283 9.85 15.77 -4.21
C PHE A 283 10.51 14.39 -4.17
N ILE A 284 9.68 13.37 -4.35
CA ILE A 284 10.07 11.97 -4.56
C ILE A 284 9.49 11.56 -5.91
N LEU A 285 10.36 11.28 -6.88
CA LEU A 285 9.97 10.97 -8.26
C LEU A 285 10.20 9.47 -8.58
N PRO A 286 9.12 8.67 -8.74
CA PRO A 286 9.24 7.28 -9.19
C PRO A 286 9.49 7.24 -10.70
N LEU A 287 10.75 6.98 -11.10
CA LEU A 287 11.17 6.96 -12.50
C LEU A 287 10.60 5.74 -13.25
N PRO A 288 10.25 5.89 -14.55
CA PRO A 288 9.61 4.82 -15.30
C PRO A 288 10.60 3.72 -15.72
N GLY A 289 10.21 2.46 -15.57
CA GLY A 289 10.87 1.31 -16.20
C GLY A 289 12.27 0.94 -15.69
N GLN A 290 12.70 1.44 -14.53
CA GLN A 290 14.04 1.14 -13.96
C GLN A 290 13.94 0.53 -12.56
N SER A 291 14.72 -0.51 -12.29
CA SER A 291 14.91 -1.13 -10.96
C SER A 291 15.91 -0.33 -10.10
N VAL A 292 15.81 1.00 -10.14
CA VAL A 292 16.79 1.94 -9.59
C VAL A 292 16.12 2.76 -8.50
N ASP A 293 16.87 3.14 -7.45
CA ASP A 293 16.32 3.93 -6.34
C ASP A 293 15.64 5.21 -6.85
N GLN A 294 14.57 5.62 -6.17
CA GLN A 294 13.73 6.76 -6.54
C GLN A 294 14.58 8.04 -6.66
N LEU A 295 14.13 9.01 -7.47
CA LEU A 295 14.83 10.28 -7.63
C LEU A 295 14.27 11.31 -6.62
N CYS A 296 15.06 11.60 -5.59
CA CYS A 296 14.79 12.65 -4.62
C CYS A 296 15.24 14.00 -5.18
N VAL A 297 14.36 15.00 -5.18
CA VAL A 297 14.64 16.32 -5.75
C VAL A 297 14.42 17.40 -4.70
N ASP A 298 15.46 18.20 -4.46
CA ASP A 298 15.43 19.35 -3.55
C ASP A 298 15.55 20.65 -4.35
N ILE A 299 14.69 21.65 -4.09
CA ILE A 299 14.81 22.98 -4.71
C ILE A 299 15.76 23.85 -3.87
N LYS A 300 16.89 24.25 -4.46
CA LYS A 300 17.85 25.23 -3.93
C LYS A 300 17.82 26.58 -4.66
N SER A 301 17.39 26.61 -5.92
CA SER A 301 17.31 27.83 -6.72
C SER A 301 15.99 27.91 -7.50
N THR A 302 15.50 29.13 -7.74
CA THR A 302 14.31 29.36 -8.57
C THR A 302 14.47 30.67 -9.35
N PRO A 303 14.08 30.72 -10.64
CA PRO A 303 14.09 31.96 -11.43
C PRO A 303 12.98 32.94 -11.00
N GLY A 304 12.02 32.49 -10.20
CA GLY A 304 10.93 33.26 -9.60
C GLY A 304 10.08 32.34 -8.72
N PRO A 305 9.13 32.87 -7.93
CA PRO A 305 8.35 32.07 -6.99
C PRO A 305 7.34 31.15 -7.69
N LEU A 306 6.87 31.51 -8.89
CA LEU A 306 5.98 30.67 -9.71
C LEU A 306 6.79 29.64 -10.50
N LEU A 307 6.46 28.35 -10.33
CA LEU A 307 7.11 27.22 -11.00
C LEU A 307 6.12 26.45 -11.86
N LEU A 308 6.52 26.11 -13.09
CA LEU A 308 5.86 25.11 -13.94
C LEU A 308 6.43 23.73 -13.61
N LEU A 309 5.74 22.99 -12.73
CA LEU A 309 6.21 21.69 -12.21
C LEU A 309 6.10 20.59 -13.28
N LEU A 310 4.93 20.52 -13.94
CA LEU A 310 4.64 19.60 -15.03
C LEU A 310 3.86 20.30 -16.14
N SER A 311 4.08 19.92 -17.39
CA SER A 311 3.19 20.19 -18.51
C SER A 311 3.24 19.00 -19.47
N ASP A 312 2.10 18.37 -19.75
CA ASP A 312 1.96 17.30 -20.73
C ASP A 312 0.88 17.71 -21.73
N PRO A 313 1.26 18.24 -22.91
CA PRO A 313 0.30 18.83 -23.84
C PRO A 313 -0.61 17.80 -24.50
N ASP A 314 -0.12 16.57 -24.71
CA ASP A 314 -0.88 15.47 -25.33
C ASP A 314 -2.01 15.00 -24.40
N GLN A 315 -1.73 14.96 -23.09
CA GLN A 315 -2.74 14.68 -22.06
C GLN A 315 -3.57 15.92 -21.68
N GLY A 316 -3.18 17.10 -22.18
CA GLY A 316 -3.77 18.37 -21.80
C GLY A 316 -3.63 18.69 -20.30
N LEU A 317 -2.57 18.20 -19.64
CA LEU A 317 -2.29 18.36 -18.22
C LEU A 317 -1.25 19.47 -18.01
N GLU A 318 -1.46 20.30 -16.99
CA GLU A 318 -0.48 21.27 -16.51
C GLU A 318 -0.52 21.34 -14.99
N VAL A 319 0.65 21.42 -14.35
CA VAL A 319 0.79 21.58 -12.89
C VAL A 319 1.74 22.72 -12.61
N THR A 320 1.24 23.76 -11.96
CA THR A 320 2.00 24.94 -11.51
C THR A 320 1.94 25.05 -9.99
N GLY A 321 2.80 25.86 -9.39
CA GLY A 321 2.72 26.17 -7.97
C GLY A 321 3.61 27.34 -7.59
N GLU A 322 3.29 28.01 -6.49
CA GLU A 322 4.12 29.06 -5.94
C GLU A 322 4.97 28.51 -4.78
N TYR A 323 6.29 28.51 -4.95
CA TYR A 323 7.26 28.06 -3.97
C TYR A 323 7.85 29.23 -3.18
N LYS A 324 7.94 29.07 -1.85
CA LYS A 324 8.51 30.04 -0.92
C LYS A 324 9.83 29.49 -0.39
N MET A 325 10.94 29.93 -0.99
CA MET A 325 12.31 29.52 -0.63
C MET A 325 12.58 29.60 0.87
N GLU A 326 12.17 30.68 1.52
CA GLU A 326 12.32 30.93 2.98
C GLU A 326 11.74 29.82 3.87
N LYS A 327 10.74 29.09 3.38
CA LYS A 327 10.04 28.03 4.12
C LYS A 327 10.28 26.63 3.54
N ALA A 328 10.97 26.53 2.41
CA ALA A 328 11.06 25.32 1.58
C ALA A 328 9.69 24.69 1.25
N GLN A 329 8.68 25.52 0.95
CA GLN A 329 7.27 25.12 0.90
C GLN A 329 6.51 25.70 -0.30
N PHE A 330 5.55 24.95 -0.82
CA PHE A 330 4.52 25.49 -1.73
C PHE A 330 3.42 26.20 -0.93
N SER A 331 3.16 27.47 -1.25
CA SER A 331 2.01 28.24 -0.73
C SER A 331 0.71 27.86 -1.42
N TRP A 332 0.77 27.52 -2.70
CA TRP A 332 -0.29 26.86 -3.44
C TRP A 332 0.27 25.97 -4.56
N ILE A 333 -0.51 24.99 -4.99
CA ILE A 333 -0.29 24.17 -6.20
C ILE A 333 -1.59 24.17 -7.00
N GLU A 334 -1.51 24.27 -8.32
CA GLU A 334 -2.66 24.23 -9.21
C GLU A 334 -2.49 23.17 -10.29
N VAL A 335 -3.50 22.31 -10.43
CA VAL A 335 -3.56 21.25 -11.45
C VAL A 335 -4.65 21.61 -12.44
N THR A 336 -4.28 21.80 -13.70
CA THR A 336 -5.19 22.12 -14.80
C THR A 336 -5.24 20.97 -15.80
N PHE A 337 -6.47 20.52 -16.09
CA PHE A 337 -6.79 19.64 -17.20
C PHE A 337 -7.56 20.44 -18.27
N LYS A 338 -7.16 20.30 -19.53
CA LYS A 338 -7.84 20.90 -20.68
C LYS A 338 -9.03 20.05 -21.15
N ASN A 339 -8.92 18.72 -21.04
CA ASN A 339 -9.94 17.73 -21.40
C ASN A 339 -10.04 16.63 -20.32
N PRO A 340 -11.06 16.63 -19.45
CA PRO A 340 -12.13 17.65 -19.32
C PRO A 340 -11.57 19.00 -18.84
N GLN A 341 -12.31 20.10 -19.06
CA GLN A 341 -11.91 21.42 -18.54
C GLN A 341 -12.09 21.48 -17.02
N LEU A 342 -10.98 21.34 -16.29
CA LEU A 342 -10.94 21.34 -14.83
C LEU A 342 -9.69 22.07 -14.36
N GLN A 343 -9.84 22.99 -13.42
CA GLN A 343 -8.74 23.67 -12.74
C GLN A 343 -8.92 23.44 -11.24
N VAL A 344 -7.94 22.84 -10.57
CA VAL A 344 -7.99 22.61 -9.11
C VAL A 344 -6.81 23.29 -8.45
N HIS A 345 -7.12 24.35 -7.71
CA HIS A 345 -6.18 25.18 -6.98
C HIS A 345 -6.20 24.75 -5.51
N VAL A 346 -5.05 24.40 -4.93
CA VAL A 346 -4.96 23.95 -3.54
C VAL A 346 -4.01 24.81 -2.73
N SER A 347 -4.40 25.12 -1.50
CA SER A 347 -3.61 25.77 -0.46
C SER A 347 -3.50 24.82 0.75
N PRO A 348 -2.59 25.03 1.72
CA PRO A 348 -2.54 24.22 2.94
C PRO A 348 -3.88 24.16 3.70
N GLU A 349 -4.72 25.19 3.58
CA GLU A 349 -6.01 25.32 4.27
C GLU A 349 -7.18 24.62 3.54
N HIS A 350 -7.22 24.68 2.20
CA HIS A 350 -8.38 24.23 1.43
C HIS A 350 -8.08 23.95 -0.05
N VAL A 351 -9.00 23.20 -0.66
CA VAL A 351 -9.03 22.83 -2.09
C VAL A 351 -10.14 23.61 -2.79
N VAL A 352 -9.84 24.30 -3.89
CA VAL A 352 -10.83 24.94 -4.78
C VAL A 352 -10.87 24.21 -6.11
N VAL A 353 -12.03 23.63 -6.44
CA VAL A 353 -12.28 22.97 -7.72
C VAL A 353 -13.09 23.92 -8.61
N THR A 354 -12.54 24.29 -9.76
CA THR A 354 -13.20 25.12 -10.76
C THR A 354 -13.48 24.30 -12.02
N ARG A 355 -14.76 24.23 -12.41
CA ARG A 355 -15.24 23.54 -13.62
C ARG A 355 -16.36 24.36 -14.26
N ASP A 356 -16.40 24.46 -15.59
CA ASP A 356 -17.46 25.19 -16.32
C ASP A 356 -17.67 26.65 -15.83
N ARG A 357 -16.59 27.32 -15.41
CA ARG A 357 -16.56 28.64 -14.73
C ARG A 357 -17.28 28.72 -13.37
N ARG A 358 -17.59 27.58 -12.75
CA ARG A 358 -18.12 27.49 -11.38
C ARG A 358 -17.03 26.93 -10.46
N SER A 359 -16.77 27.62 -9.36
CA SER A 359 -15.82 27.18 -8.32
C SER A 359 -16.56 26.57 -7.13
N SER A 360 -15.94 25.61 -6.46
CA SER A 360 -16.43 24.99 -5.22
C SER A 360 -15.26 24.70 -4.29
N GLN A 361 -15.40 25.08 -3.03
CA GLN A 361 -14.36 24.95 -2.01
C GLN A 361 -14.63 23.75 -1.11
N TYR A 362 -13.58 22.99 -0.81
CA TYR A 362 -13.60 21.80 0.05
C TYR A 362 -12.48 21.91 1.08
N LYS A 363 -12.67 21.34 2.27
CA LYS A 363 -11.61 21.26 3.29
C LYS A 363 -10.81 19.98 3.12
N TRP A 364 -9.54 20.00 3.50
CA TRP A 364 -8.73 18.79 3.59
C TRP A 364 -9.32 17.79 4.59
N LYS A 365 -9.05 16.50 4.36
CA LYS A 365 -9.49 15.36 5.20
C LYS A 365 -11.02 15.14 5.21
N GLU A 366 -11.80 15.93 4.45
CA GLU A 366 -13.19 15.63 4.06
C GLU A 366 -13.21 14.76 2.78
N THR A 367 -14.17 13.83 2.66
CA THR A 367 -14.24 12.92 1.51
C THR A 367 -14.82 13.60 0.27
N LEU A 368 -14.00 13.81 -0.77
CA LEU A 368 -14.43 14.30 -2.08
C LEU A 368 -14.44 13.14 -3.08
N PHE A 369 -15.46 13.08 -3.94
CA PHE A 369 -15.53 12.11 -5.04
C PHE A 369 -16.22 12.73 -6.25
N MET A 370 -15.51 12.83 -7.38
CA MET A 370 -16.02 13.38 -8.62
C MET A 370 -15.46 12.58 -9.80
N VAL A 371 -16.36 11.95 -10.57
CA VAL A 371 -16.02 11.22 -11.80
C VAL A 371 -16.54 12.00 -13.00
N MET A 372 -15.69 12.14 -14.01
CA MET A 372 -15.94 12.82 -15.27
C MET A 372 -15.36 11.98 -16.42
N PRO A 373 -15.79 12.20 -17.68
CA PRO A 373 -15.23 11.48 -18.83
C PRO A 373 -13.70 11.59 -18.87
N GLY A 374 -13.00 10.45 -18.78
CA GLY A 374 -11.54 10.38 -18.78
C GLY A 374 -10.81 10.91 -17.54
N LEU A 375 -11.51 11.24 -16.44
CA LEU A 375 -10.86 11.73 -15.21
C LEU A 375 -11.68 11.45 -13.93
N LYS A 376 -11.06 10.82 -12.94
CA LYS A 376 -11.59 10.57 -11.59
C LYS A 376 -10.78 11.35 -10.56
N MET A 377 -11.44 12.28 -9.85
CA MET A 377 -10.89 13.05 -8.74
C MET A 377 -11.46 12.54 -7.41
N THR A 378 -10.61 12.22 -6.44
CA THR A 378 -11.01 11.72 -5.12
C THR A 378 -10.13 12.26 -4.00
N MET A 379 -10.71 12.69 -2.88
CA MET A 379 -9.99 12.98 -1.63
C MET A 379 -10.50 12.05 -0.53
N ASP A 380 -9.59 11.48 0.25
CA ASP A 380 -9.90 10.58 1.35
C ASP A 380 -9.86 11.28 2.74
N LYS A 381 -10.03 10.50 3.81
CA LYS A 381 -9.96 10.99 5.20
C LYS A 381 -8.54 11.28 5.70
N ALA A 382 -7.51 10.81 5.02
CA ALA A 382 -6.12 11.22 5.29
C ALA A 382 -5.83 12.60 4.66
N GLY A 383 -6.62 13.00 3.66
CA GLY A 383 -6.49 14.25 2.92
C GLY A 383 -5.73 14.10 1.61
N LEU A 384 -5.49 12.87 1.13
CA LEU A 384 -4.82 12.63 -0.13
C LEU A 384 -5.81 12.84 -1.29
N LEU A 385 -5.62 13.94 -2.03
CA LEU A 385 -6.39 14.29 -3.23
C LEU A 385 -5.71 13.69 -4.47
N LEU A 386 -6.34 12.69 -5.09
CA LEU A 386 -5.87 12.02 -6.30
C LEU A 386 -6.69 12.42 -7.53
N PHE A 387 -5.99 12.61 -8.66
CA PHE A 387 -6.52 12.72 -10.00
C PHE A 387 -6.02 11.51 -10.80
N SER A 388 -6.94 10.65 -11.25
CA SER A 388 -6.62 9.33 -11.82
C SER A 388 -7.38 9.09 -13.13
N SER A 389 -6.79 8.31 -14.04
CA SER A 389 -7.39 7.90 -15.31
C SER A 389 -6.72 6.61 -15.82
N PRO A 390 -7.42 5.73 -16.57
CA PRO A 390 -6.83 4.49 -17.10
C PRO A 390 -5.63 4.71 -18.04
N ASP A 391 -5.60 5.85 -18.73
CA ASP A 391 -4.67 6.13 -19.84
C ASP A 391 -3.73 7.32 -19.54
N ARG A 392 -3.67 7.78 -18.30
CA ARG A 392 -2.89 8.97 -17.88
C ARG A 392 -2.08 8.75 -16.61
N VAL A 393 -1.09 9.60 -16.41
CA VAL A 393 -0.41 9.74 -15.12
C VAL A 393 -1.42 10.07 -14.01
N THR A 394 -1.27 9.45 -12.85
CA THR A 394 -2.05 9.77 -11.66
C THR A 394 -1.32 10.85 -10.85
N ILE A 395 -1.96 12.01 -10.68
CA ILE A 395 -1.44 13.14 -9.89
C ILE A 395 -2.03 13.08 -8.49
N GLY A 396 -1.21 13.24 -7.46
CA GLY A 396 -1.65 13.32 -6.06
C GLY A 396 -1.21 14.61 -5.38
N LEU A 397 -2.07 15.17 -4.54
CA LEU A 397 -1.79 16.35 -3.72
C LEU A 397 -2.16 16.07 -2.25
N LEU A 398 -1.35 16.56 -1.33
CA LEU A 398 -1.58 16.41 0.12
C LEU A 398 -1.17 17.69 0.85
N SER A 399 -2.03 18.19 1.74
CA SER A 399 -1.61 19.15 2.78
C SER A 399 -1.06 18.39 3.98
N TRP A 400 0.24 18.54 4.21
CA TRP A 400 0.99 17.84 5.25
C TRP A 400 1.25 18.76 6.45
N ASP A 401 0.97 18.27 7.65
CA ASP A 401 1.07 18.99 8.94
C ASP A 401 2.23 18.51 9.83
N GLY A 402 3.01 17.52 9.38
CA GLY A 402 4.19 16.98 10.09
C GLY A 402 5.53 17.67 9.74
N PRO A 403 6.68 17.00 9.96
CA PRO A 403 8.00 17.52 9.63
C PRO A 403 8.12 17.86 8.14
N GLY A 404 8.65 19.04 7.82
CA GLY A 404 8.56 19.59 6.47
C GLY A 404 7.10 19.77 6.03
N GLN A 405 6.32 20.47 6.88
CA GLN A 405 4.93 20.89 6.67
C GLN A 405 4.75 21.53 5.28
N GLY A 406 3.56 21.46 4.70
CA GLY A 406 3.20 22.16 3.46
C GLY A 406 2.48 21.28 2.44
N LEU A 407 2.30 21.81 1.22
CA LEU A 407 1.74 21.04 0.12
C LEU A 407 2.78 20.11 -0.51
N ARG A 408 2.43 18.84 -0.67
CA ARG A 408 3.23 17.81 -1.35
C ARG A 408 2.57 17.39 -2.66
N LEU A 409 3.39 17.19 -3.70
CA LEU A 409 3.00 16.63 -5.00
C LEU A 409 3.50 15.19 -5.09
N LEU A 410 2.59 14.26 -5.34
CA LEU A 410 2.83 12.83 -5.53
C LEU A 410 2.54 12.46 -6.98
N LEU A 411 3.28 11.50 -7.55
CA LEU A 411 3.08 11.00 -8.91
C LEU A 411 2.99 9.47 -8.90
N ARG A 412 2.00 8.91 -9.59
CA ARG A 412 1.78 7.47 -9.78
C ARG A 412 1.43 7.20 -11.25
N ASP A 413 1.55 5.95 -11.69
CA ASP A 413 1.39 5.57 -13.11
C ASP A 413 2.29 6.40 -14.05
N THR A 414 3.52 6.68 -13.64
CA THR A 414 4.46 7.54 -14.37
C THR A 414 4.96 6.94 -15.68
N ASP A 415 4.67 5.66 -15.93
CA ASP A 415 4.80 5.00 -17.23
C ASP A 415 3.80 5.54 -18.29
N ARG A 416 2.76 6.26 -17.86
CA ARG A 416 1.73 6.86 -18.72
C ARG A 416 1.96 8.35 -19.03
N PHE A 417 3.17 8.88 -18.83
CA PHE A 417 3.52 10.21 -19.37
C PHE A 417 3.71 10.16 -20.90
N SER A 418 3.36 11.23 -21.62
CA SER A 418 3.60 11.31 -23.07
C SER A 418 5.08 11.57 -23.38
N SER A 419 5.46 11.42 -24.66
CA SER A 419 6.77 11.87 -25.15
C SER A 419 7.02 13.37 -24.94
N HIS A 420 5.95 14.17 -24.81
CA HIS A 420 5.99 15.62 -24.74
C HIS A 420 5.89 16.18 -23.31
N VAL A 421 5.75 15.35 -22.28
CA VAL A 421 5.82 15.79 -20.87
C VAL A 421 7.05 16.67 -20.61
N GLY A 422 6.92 17.74 -19.82
CA GLY A 422 7.95 18.74 -19.56
C GLY A 422 7.70 19.54 -18.29
N GLY A 423 8.35 20.69 -18.17
CA GLY A 423 8.39 21.49 -16.93
C GLY A 423 9.64 21.23 -16.08
N LEU A 424 9.56 21.56 -14.80
CA LEU A 424 10.65 21.36 -13.83
C LEU A 424 10.91 19.86 -13.61
N LEU A 425 9.86 19.12 -13.25
CA LEU A 425 9.93 17.69 -12.90
C LEU A 425 9.72 16.78 -14.12
N GLY A 426 8.90 17.22 -15.10
CA GLY A 426 8.51 16.41 -16.25
C GLY A 426 9.68 15.95 -17.13
N ARG A 427 10.82 16.67 -17.09
CA ARG A 427 12.06 16.26 -17.77
C ARG A 427 12.51 14.85 -17.37
N PHE A 428 12.39 14.49 -16.08
CA PHE A 428 12.87 13.21 -15.55
C PHE A 428 12.02 12.00 -15.98
N TYR A 429 11.02 12.21 -16.84
CA TYR A 429 10.20 11.16 -17.45
C TYR A 429 10.52 10.95 -18.94
N GLN A 430 11.49 11.69 -19.52
CA GLN A 430 11.83 11.59 -20.94
C GLN A 430 13.34 11.68 -21.21
N GLY A 431 13.90 10.65 -21.84
CA GLY A 431 15.31 10.62 -22.24
C GLY A 431 16.29 10.65 -21.07
N VAL A 432 15.96 9.98 -19.96
CA VAL A 432 16.82 9.83 -18.79
C VAL A 432 17.94 8.82 -19.07
N ALA A 433 19.19 9.24 -18.86
CA ALA A 433 20.37 8.39 -18.90
C ALA A 433 21.21 8.60 -17.63
N TRP A 434 21.80 7.51 -17.12
CA TRP A 434 22.69 7.54 -15.96
C TRP A 434 24.13 7.29 -16.39
N GLY A 435 25.07 8.02 -15.79
CA GLY A 435 26.49 7.74 -15.91
C GLY A 435 26.94 6.55 -15.06
N PRO A 436 28.18 6.07 -15.28
CA PRO A 436 28.84 5.20 -14.31
C PRO A 436 28.95 5.92 -12.95
N PRO A 437 29.06 5.18 -11.83
CA PRO A 437 29.43 5.75 -10.55
C PRO A 437 30.81 6.43 -10.62
N ASP A 438 31.03 7.43 -9.75
CA ASP A 438 32.33 8.06 -9.59
C ASP A 438 33.37 7.04 -9.12
N ALA A 439 34.55 7.02 -9.74
CA ALA A 439 35.63 6.09 -9.42
C ALA A 439 36.18 6.24 -7.98
N THR A 440 35.86 7.35 -7.31
CA THR A 440 36.24 7.66 -5.92
C THR A 440 35.09 7.54 -4.91
N ASP A 441 33.83 7.44 -5.36
CA ASP A 441 32.64 7.41 -4.50
C ASP A 441 31.44 6.78 -5.23
N ASP A 442 31.12 5.53 -4.91
CA ASP A 442 29.99 4.80 -5.53
C ASP A 442 28.61 5.44 -5.25
N SER A 443 28.52 6.32 -4.25
CA SER A 443 27.31 7.08 -3.96
C SER A 443 27.10 8.25 -4.92
N LYS A 444 28.08 8.64 -5.75
CA LYS A 444 27.94 9.71 -6.76
C LYS A 444 27.84 9.16 -8.17
N ARG A 445 26.98 9.77 -9.00
CA ARG A 445 26.95 9.56 -10.46
C ARG A 445 26.28 10.72 -11.18
N THR A 446 26.54 10.85 -12.48
CA THR A 446 25.88 11.85 -13.32
C THR A 446 24.50 11.38 -13.81
N LEU A 447 23.55 12.29 -13.90
CA LEU A 447 22.22 12.11 -14.47
C LEU A 447 22.02 13.06 -15.64
N TRP A 448 21.68 12.55 -16.82
CA TRP A 448 21.32 13.34 -17.98
C TRP A 448 19.84 13.23 -18.31
N THR A 449 19.24 14.35 -18.71
CA THR A 449 17.88 14.39 -19.28
C THR A 449 17.74 15.60 -20.19
N ARG A 450 17.27 15.41 -21.42
CA ARG A 450 16.95 16.49 -22.39
C ARG A 450 18.02 17.58 -22.52
N GLY A 451 19.30 17.18 -22.53
CA GLY A 451 20.44 18.10 -22.65
C GLY A 451 20.87 18.81 -21.35
N PHE A 452 20.22 18.54 -20.23
CA PHE A 452 20.67 18.95 -18.90
C PHE A 452 21.49 17.83 -18.24
N GLU A 453 22.45 18.23 -17.42
CA GLU A 453 23.31 17.36 -16.61
C GLU A 453 23.14 17.71 -15.12
N PHE A 454 23.01 16.69 -14.27
CA PHE A 454 22.84 16.82 -12.83
C PHE A 454 23.78 15.89 -12.08
N ASN A 455 24.45 16.40 -11.05
CA ASN A 455 25.20 15.58 -10.10
C ASN A 455 24.22 14.93 -9.12
N ALA A 456 24.09 13.61 -9.19
CA ALA A 456 23.24 12.85 -8.27
C ALA A 456 24.08 12.17 -7.19
N THR A 457 23.55 12.16 -5.96
CA THR A 457 24.18 11.45 -4.83
C THR A 457 23.16 10.57 -4.12
N ARG A 458 23.46 9.28 -3.97
CA ARG A 458 22.67 8.31 -3.19
C ARG A 458 22.69 8.73 -1.72
N LYS A 459 21.53 9.13 -1.19
CA LYS A 459 21.35 9.56 0.21
C LYS A 459 20.20 8.79 0.83
N LEU A 460 20.25 8.62 2.15
CA LEU A 460 19.09 8.23 2.95
C LEU A 460 18.23 9.49 3.19
N LYS A 461 16.92 9.38 2.97
CA LYS A 461 15.90 10.43 3.15
C LYS A 461 14.69 9.83 3.87
N LEU A 462 13.76 10.66 4.33
CA LEU A 462 12.46 10.21 4.85
C LEU A 462 11.33 10.45 3.84
N ASP A 463 10.49 9.44 3.66
CA ASP A 463 9.20 9.57 3.00
C ASP A 463 8.07 9.64 4.03
N TYR A 464 7.14 10.58 3.83
CA TYR A 464 5.97 10.80 4.69
C TYR A 464 4.64 10.49 3.97
N GLN A 465 4.66 9.90 2.76
CA GLN A 465 3.46 9.54 2.00
C GLN A 465 2.49 8.61 2.76
N GLU A 466 3.00 7.80 3.71
CA GLU A 466 2.19 6.89 4.55
C GLU A 466 1.92 7.45 5.96
N GLY A 467 2.40 8.66 6.29
CA GLY A 467 2.24 9.31 7.59
C GLY A 467 3.52 9.34 8.44
N THR A 468 3.37 9.61 9.75
CA THR A 468 4.45 9.57 10.73
C THR A 468 4.61 8.16 11.32
N PRO A 469 5.84 7.72 11.71
CA PRO A 469 7.09 8.49 11.83
C PRO A 469 7.81 8.78 10.50
N GLY A 470 7.29 8.28 9.38
CA GLY A 470 7.94 8.33 8.07
C GLY A 470 8.81 7.08 7.83
N THR A 471 8.95 6.71 6.56
CA THR A 471 9.69 5.52 6.12
C THR A 471 11.04 5.94 5.57
N GLU A 472 12.11 5.23 5.94
CA GLU A 472 13.45 5.49 5.40
C GLU A 472 13.56 5.05 3.94
N LEU A 473 14.08 5.95 3.10
CA LEU A 473 14.19 5.78 1.65
C LEU A 473 15.64 6.03 1.22
N SER A 474 16.28 4.99 0.65
CA SER A 474 17.45 5.18 -0.22
C SER A 474 16.98 5.82 -1.52
N CYS A 475 17.57 6.95 -1.90
CA CYS A 475 17.24 7.61 -3.17
C CYS A 475 18.43 8.38 -3.75
N TRP A 476 18.39 8.59 -5.06
CA TRP A 476 19.34 9.47 -5.74
C TRP A 476 18.87 10.91 -5.55
N SER A 477 19.61 11.68 -4.76
CA SER A 477 19.35 13.09 -4.46
C SER A 477 20.00 13.99 -5.51
N ILE A 478 19.20 14.83 -6.16
CA ILE A 478 19.63 15.95 -6.99
C ILE A 478 19.08 17.27 -6.44
N GLU A 479 19.68 18.37 -6.88
CA GLU A 479 19.35 19.73 -6.46
C GLU A 479 19.07 20.60 -7.70
N LEU A 480 18.06 21.46 -7.63
CA LEU A 480 17.60 22.38 -8.71
C LEU A 480 17.72 23.85 -8.29
#